data_AF-A0A961NE40-F1
#
_entry.id   AF-A0A961NE40-F1
#
_cell.length_a   1.000
_cell.length_b   1.000
_cell.length_c   1.000
_cell.angle_alpha   90.00
_cell.angle_beta   90.00
_cell.angle_gamma   90.00
#
_symmetry.space_group_name_H-M   'P 1'
#
loop_
_entity.id
_entity.type
_entity.pdbx_description
1 polymer ?
#
loop_
_entity_poly.entity_id
_entity_poly.type
_entity_poly.pdbx_seq_one_letter_code
_entity_poly.pdbx_strand_id
1 'polypeptide(L)'
;HTYVWRDAPAMARAWAGMTGEGIAMTFSIVDYPHTDATDWACATQAAIAVRRSGAPFAVVASLPELMPEDVARALMAEGVVPLAGLDEALAAAEAAASIAAPDPAPVLLPGSAEATCVLSEVDAKAALAAHGLGVPAHRVASGPEAAAQAAAGLRAPLAVKGLGLAHKTEHGAVRLGLGLGEVAQAARAIGTGAVLIEEMVAGGVAELLVGITRDPAHGFVLTLGAGGVLTEILQDTVSLLVPARPEQIRAALMRLRCAPLLAGYRGKPAADMEAILAAVEAVQAYVVANAATVVEVEVNPLICTPARAVAVDALIRKASDVPDQDQP
;
A
#
# COMPACT_ATOMS: atom_id res chain seq x y z
N HIS A 1 4.44 45.11 -16.18
CA HIS A 1 3.95 46.50 -16.36
C HIS A 1 2.81 46.76 -15.39
N THR A 2 3.08 47.49 -14.31
CA THR A 2 2.24 47.76 -13.12
C THR A 2 1.28 48.93 -13.30
N TYR A 3 0.64 49.07 -14.48
CA TYR A 3 -0.19 50.26 -14.78
C TYR A 3 -1.44 50.41 -13.89
N VAL A 4 -1.85 49.35 -13.20
CA VAL A 4 -3.01 49.35 -12.29
C VAL A 4 -2.60 49.23 -10.82
N TRP A 5 -1.30 49.29 -10.50
CA TRP A 5 -0.84 49.26 -9.11
C TRP A 5 -1.38 50.46 -8.33
N ARG A 6 -1.76 50.25 -7.06
CA ARG A 6 -2.51 51.22 -6.20
C ARG A 6 -3.96 51.48 -6.62
N ASP A 7 -4.48 50.84 -7.66
CA ASP A 7 -5.90 50.86 -8.03
C ASP A 7 -6.49 49.46 -7.78
N ALA A 8 -6.89 49.20 -6.53
CA ALA A 8 -7.46 47.91 -6.13
C ALA A 8 -8.68 47.51 -7.00
N PRO A 9 -9.63 48.40 -7.34
CA PRO A 9 -10.70 48.08 -8.29
C PRO A 9 -10.20 47.65 -9.68
N ALA A 10 -9.20 48.31 -10.24
CA ALA A 10 -8.65 47.94 -11.55
C ALA A 10 -7.88 46.61 -11.49
N MET A 11 -7.11 46.39 -10.42
CA MET A 11 -6.44 45.11 -10.16
C MET A 11 -7.45 43.96 -10.04
N ALA A 12 -8.52 44.17 -9.25
CA ALA A 12 -9.57 43.16 -9.09
C ALA A 12 -10.24 42.80 -10.42
N ARG A 13 -10.53 43.79 -11.28
CA ARG A 13 -11.08 43.52 -12.63
C ARG A 13 -10.12 42.70 -13.49
N ALA A 14 -8.83 43.04 -13.47
CA ALA A 14 -7.82 42.29 -14.22
C ALA A 14 -7.69 40.85 -13.71
N TRP A 15 -7.66 40.66 -12.39
CA TRP A 15 -7.54 39.35 -11.77
C TRP A 15 -8.79 38.49 -11.92
N ALA A 16 -9.98 39.08 -11.84
CA ALA A 16 -11.24 38.39 -12.12
C ALA A 16 -11.29 37.84 -13.55
N GLY A 17 -10.65 38.51 -14.53
CA GLY A 17 -10.54 38.00 -15.90
C GLY A 17 -9.64 36.76 -16.04
N MET A 18 -8.83 36.44 -15.03
CA MET A 18 -8.01 35.22 -14.95
C MET A 18 -8.67 34.10 -14.14
N THR A 19 -9.89 34.32 -13.67
CA THR A 19 -10.75 33.27 -13.09
C THR A 19 -11.80 32.86 -14.12
N GLY A 20 -12.58 31.81 -13.83
CA GLY A 20 -13.68 31.42 -14.71
C GLY A 20 -14.09 29.96 -14.59
N GLU A 21 -15.06 29.57 -15.42
CA GLU A 21 -15.48 28.18 -15.53
C GLU A 21 -14.30 27.28 -15.95
N GLY A 22 -14.10 26.19 -15.21
CA GLY A 22 -12.97 25.27 -15.43
C GLY A 22 -11.68 25.63 -14.69
N ILE A 23 -11.60 26.79 -14.03
CA ILE A 23 -10.47 27.13 -13.15
C ILE A 23 -10.85 26.82 -11.70
N ALA A 24 -10.24 25.77 -11.15
CA ALA A 24 -10.51 25.34 -9.78
C ALA A 24 -9.96 26.30 -8.71
N MET A 25 -8.85 26.99 -9.00
CA MET A 25 -8.21 27.95 -8.11
C MET A 25 -7.31 28.90 -8.91
N THR A 26 -7.36 30.19 -8.62
CA THR A 26 -6.44 31.19 -9.18
C THR A 26 -5.45 31.65 -8.12
N PHE A 27 -4.17 31.71 -8.49
CA PHE A 27 -3.08 32.18 -7.63
C PHE A 27 -2.58 33.55 -8.07
N SER A 28 -2.52 34.49 -7.13
CA SER A 28 -1.79 35.73 -7.29
C SER A 28 -0.52 35.67 -6.45
N ILE A 29 0.64 35.75 -7.10
CA ILE A 29 1.93 35.81 -6.40
C ILE A 29 2.14 37.26 -5.94
N VAL A 30 2.23 37.47 -4.64
CA VAL A 30 2.37 38.78 -4.01
C VAL A 30 3.37 38.69 -2.86
N ASP A 31 4.51 39.34 -3.05
CA ASP A 31 5.59 39.39 -2.07
C ASP A 31 5.50 40.68 -1.25
N TYR A 32 5.02 40.56 -0.01
CA TYR A 32 4.92 41.71 0.88
C TYR A 32 6.27 41.98 1.54
N PRO A 33 6.74 43.24 1.60
CA PRO A 33 7.98 43.57 2.28
C PRO A 33 7.83 43.40 3.80
N HIS A 34 8.92 43.00 4.45
CA HIS A 34 9.03 42.86 5.91
C HIS A 34 8.97 44.16 6.71
N THR A 35 9.10 45.29 6.03
CA THR A 35 9.20 46.61 6.66
C THR A 35 7.85 47.33 6.66
N ASP A 36 7.42 47.80 5.49
CA ASP A 36 6.18 48.52 5.30
C ASP A 36 5.39 47.94 4.12
N ALA A 37 4.37 47.15 4.45
CA ALA A 37 3.48 46.52 3.47
C ALA A 37 2.33 47.42 3.01
N THR A 38 2.27 48.69 3.43
CA THR A 38 1.14 49.59 3.14
C THR A 38 0.86 49.73 1.65
N ASP A 39 1.90 49.80 0.81
CA ASP A 39 1.73 49.94 -0.64
C ASP A 39 1.11 48.69 -1.30
N TRP A 40 1.23 47.53 -0.64
CA TRP A 40 0.67 46.25 -1.06
C TRP A 40 -0.76 46.03 -0.58
N ALA A 41 -1.32 46.92 0.26
CA ALA A 41 -2.70 46.83 0.69
C ALA A 41 -3.68 46.80 -0.49
N CYS A 42 -3.35 47.45 -1.60
CA CYS A 42 -4.15 47.41 -2.82
C CYS A 42 -4.25 45.99 -3.42
N ALA A 43 -3.19 45.20 -3.35
CA ALA A 43 -3.16 43.81 -3.79
C ALA A 43 -4.04 42.93 -2.89
N THR A 44 -3.94 43.10 -1.57
CA THR A 44 -4.80 42.40 -0.60
C THR A 44 -6.28 42.70 -0.84
N GLN A 45 -6.63 43.98 -1.01
CA GLN A 45 -8.00 44.41 -1.29
C GLN A 45 -8.52 43.87 -2.63
N ALA A 46 -7.67 43.84 -3.66
CA ALA A 46 -8.04 43.29 -4.95
C ALA A 46 -8.33 41.78 -4.88
N ALA A 47 -7.52 41.02 -4.13
CA ALA A 47 -7.74 39.58 -3.94
C ALA A 47 -9.08 39.32 -3.22
N ILE A 48 -9.37 40.08 -2.18
CA ILE A 48 -10.65 40.03 -1.45
C ILE A 48 -11.82 40.37 -2.37
N ALA A 49 -11.69 41.39 -3.22
CA ALA A 49 -12.74 41.78 -4.16
C ALA A 49 -13.02 40.68 -5.18
N VAL A 50 -11.98 40.01 -5.71
CA VAL A 50 -12.16 38.84 -6.59
C VAL A 50 -12.85 37.72 -5.84
N ARG A 51 -12.42 37.40 -4.62
CA ARG A 51 -13.02 36.31 -3.83
C ARG A 51 -14.50 36.54 -3.52
N ARG A 52 -14.89 37.79 -3.24
CA ARG A 52 -16.30 38.20 -3.02
C ARG A 52 -17.18 38.02 -4.24
N SER A 53 -16.62 37.93 -5.45
CA SER A 53 -17.40 37.55 -6.65
C SER A 53 -17.77 36.06 -6.70
N GLY A 54 -17.23 35.24 -5.78
CA GLY A 54 -17.44 33.80 -5.72
C GLY A 54 -16.28 32.97 -6.28
N ALA A 55 -15.34 33.58 -6.99
CA ALA A 55 -14.19 32.88 -7.56
C ALA A 55 -13.23 32.34 -6.48
N PRO A 56 -12.78 31.07 -6.56
CA PRO A 56 -11.72 30.55 -5.70
C PRO A 56 -10.40 31.28 -5.98
N PHE A 57 -9.83 31.90 -4.94
CA PHE A 57 -8.65 32.75 -5.08
C PHE A 57 -7.71 32.56 -3.89
N ALA A 58 -6.41 32.48 -4.17
CA ALA A 58 -5.38 32.45 -3.17
C ALA A 58 -4.30 33.50 -3.46
N VAL A 59 -3.69 34.02 -2.40
CA VAL A 59 -2.51 34.88 -2.48
C VAL A 59 -1.32 34.05 -2.05
N VAL A 60 -0.30 34.00 -2.89
CA VAL A 60 0.90 33.20 -2.69
C VAL A 60 2.08 34.14 -2.47
N ALA A 61 2.80 33.98 -1.37
CA ALA A 61 4.11 34.60 -1.23
C ALA A 61 5.17 33.68 -1.84
N SER A 62 6.17 34.24 -2.54
CA SER A 62 7.26 33.48 -3.15
C SER A 62 8.11 32.77 -2.10
N LEU A 63 8.29 33.41 -0.93
CA LEU A 63 8.95 32.87 0.25
C LEU A 63 7.99 32.97 1.46
N PRO A 64 8.05 32.02 2.41
CA PRO A 64 7.14 32.02 3.55
C PRO A 64 7.15 33.32 4.37
N GLU A 65 8.30 33.96 4.48
CA GLU A 65 8.48 35.17 5.28
C GLU A 65 7.76 36.38 4.64
N LEU A 66 7.54 36.37 3.32
CA LEU A 66 6.91 37.47 2.58
C LEU A 66 5.37 37.49 2.70
N MET A 67 4.80 36.75 3.65
CA MET A 67 3.38 36.78 4.02
C MET A 67 3.22 37.24 5.48
N PRO A 68 3.07 38.56 5.73
CA PRO A 68 2.83 39.10 7.06
C PRO A 68 1.59 38.47 7.72
N GLU A 69 1.69 38.21 9.02
CA GLU A 69 0.65 37.49 9.76
C GLU A 69 -0.69 38.24 9.78
N ASP A 70 -0.67 39.56 9.91
CA ASP A 70 -1.85 40.42 9.88
C ASP A 70 -2.53 40.40 8.51
N VAL A 71 -1.75 40.42 7.43
CA VAL A 71 -2.25 40.28 6.05
C VAL A 71 -2.85 38.89 5.84
N ALA A 72 -2.19 37.83 6.27
CA ALA A 72 -2.69 36.46 6.17
C ALA A 72 -4.03 36.32 6.90
N ARG A 73 -4.13 36.83 8.14
CA ARG A 73 -5.38 36.83 8.92
C ARG A 73 -6.48 37.61 8.22
N ALA A 74 -6.17 38.76 7.61
CA ALA A 74 -7.15 39.56 6.87
C ALA A 74 -7.65 38.83 5.61
N LEU A 75 -6.76 38.17 4.86
CA LEU A 75 -7.13 37.34 3.72
C LEU A 75 -8.04 36.18 4.13
N MET A 76 -7.68 35.44 5.18
CA MET A 76 -8.46 34.31 5.69
C MET A 76 -9.85 34.73 6.16
N ALA A 77 -9.97 35.87 6.84
CA ALA A 77 -11.24 36.41 7.31
C ALA A 77 -12.24 36.66 6.17
N GLU A 78 -11.74 36.90 4.95
CA GLU A 78 -12.53 37.16 3.75
C GLU A 78 -12.60 35.94 2.81
N GLY A 79 -12.11 34.78 3.28
CA GLY A 79 -12.14 33.52 2.53
C GLY A 79 -11.13 33.44 1.38
N VAL A 80 -10.12 34.31 1.34
CA VAL A 80 -8.95 34.19 0.47
C VAL A 80 -7.91 33.35 1.19
N VAL A 81 -7.32 32.35 0.52
CA VAL A 81 -6.31 31.48 1.14
C VAL A 81 -4.93 32.15 1.03
N PRO A 82 -4.26 32.50 2.14
CA PRO A 82 -2.86 32.89 2.10
C PRO A 82 -1.99 31.62 2.06
N LEU A 83 -1.10 31.54 1.08
CA LEU A 83 -0.12 30.47 0.92
C LEU A 83 1.28 31.06 1.08
N ALA A 84 2.00 30.60 2.09
CA ALA A 84 3.31 31.14 2.47
C ALA A 84 4.42 30.28 1.86
N GLY A 85 4.75 30.54 0.59
CA GLY A 85 5.73 29.79 -0.19
C GLY A 85 5.13 29.11 -1.43
N LEU A 86 5.92 29.03 -2.51
CA LEU A 86 5.46 28.43 -3.77
C LEU A 86 5.33 26.90 -3.68
N ASP A 87 6.25 26.25 -2.98
CA ASP A 87 6.23 24.79 -2.82
C ASP A 87 5.01 24.36 -1.99
N GLU A 88 4.75 25.09 -0.90
CA GLU A 88 3.56 24.90 -0.06
C GLU A 88 2.28 25.16 -0.85
N ALA A 89 2.25 26.19 -1.69
CA ALA A 89 1.10 26.50 -2.53
C ALA A 89 0.78 25.37 -3.51
N LEU A 90 1.80 24.82 -4.18
CA LEU A 90 1.63 23.71 -5.11
C LEU A 90 1.22 22.42 -4.38
N ALA A 91 1.86 22.10 -3.26
CA ALA A 91 1.52 20.93 -2.45
C ALA A 91 0.08 21.00 -1.93
N ALA A 92 -0.35 22.17 -1.45
CA ALA A 92 -1.72 22.39 -1.00
C ALA A 92 -2.73 22.28 -2.16
N ALA A 93 -2.38 22.79 -3.35
CA ALA A 93 -3.22 22.67 -4.53
C ALA A 93 -3.40 21.23 -4.99
N GLU A 94 -2.31 20.45 -5.02
CA GLU A 94 -2.32 19.03 -5.36
C GLU A 94 -3.14 18.21 -4.35
N ALA A 95 -2.95 18.48 -3.05
CA ALA A 95 -3.75 17.86 -2.01
C ALA A 95 -5.23 18.22 -2.18
N ALA A 96 -5.56 19.50 -2.40
CA ALA A 96 -6.95 19.96 -2.58
C ALA A 96 -7.60 19.36 -3.83
N ALA A 97 -6.87 19.21 -4.92
CA ALA A 97 -7.35 18.59 -6.16
C ALA A 97 -7.70 17.10 -5.99
N SER A 98 -7.15 16.46 -4.96
CA SER A 98 -7.39 15.06 -4.63
C SER A 98 -8.30 14.86 -3.41
N ILE A 99 -8.85 15.93 -2.81
CA ILE A 99 -9.86 15.82 -1.76
C ILE A 99 -11.12 15.21 -2.37
N ALA A 100 -11.31 13.92 -2.12
CA ALA A 100 -12.55 13.23 -2.36
C ALA A 100 -13.43 13.27 -1.11
N ALA A 101 -14.74 13.07 -1.28
CA ALA A 101 -15.59 12.72 -0.15
C ALA A 101 -15.00 11.47 0.55
N PRO A 102 -14.96 11.43 1.89
CA PRO A 102 -14.48 10.25 2.60
C PRO A 102 -15.29 9.03 2.17
N ASP A 103 -14.62 7.88 2.03
CA ASP A 103 -15.29 6.63 1.69
C ASP A 103 -16.31 6.32 2.81
N PRO A 104 -17.60 6.15 2.49
CA PRO A 104 -18.62 5.89 3.51
C PRO A 104 -18.51 4.49 4.11
N ALA A 105 -17.69 3.59 3.53
CA ALA A 105 -17.45 2.27 4.09
C ALA A 105 -16.80 2.37 5.49
N PRO A 106 -17.35 1.67 6.50
CA PRO A 106 -16.77 1.70 7.83
C PRO A 106 -15.37 1.07 7.81
N VAL A 107 -14.43 1.73 8.48
CA VAL A 107 -13.09 1.17 8.73
C VAL A 107 -13.22 -0.10 9.57
N LEU A 108 -12.51 -1.16 9.19
CA LEU A 108 -12.45 -2.37 10.00
C LEU A 108 -11.65 -2.08 11.27
N LEU A 109 -12.35 -2.00 12.41
CA LEU A 109 -11.71 -1.82 13.71
C LEU A 109 -11.10 -3.15 14.16
N PRO A 110 -9.82 -3.17 14.56
CA PRO A 110 -9.20 -4.36 15.09
C PRO A 110 -9.69 -4.65 16.52
N GLY A 111 -9.61 -5.92 16.93
CA GLY A 111 -9.73 -6.29 18.35
C GLY A 111 -8.59 -5.72 19.19
N SER A 112 -8.61 -5.96 20.50
CA SER A 112 -7.55 -5.48 21.42
C SER A 112 -6.48 -6.51 21.72
N ALA A 113 -6.65 -7.77 21.30
CA ALA A 113 -5.78 -8.87 21.69
C ALA A 113 -4.35 -8.71 21.14
N GLU A 114 -3.34 -9.11 21.92
CA GLU A 114 -1.94 -9.10 21.49
C GLU A 114 -1.58 -10.39 20.74
N ALA A 115 -0.61 -10.30 19.82
CA ALA A 115 -0.12 -11.46 19.09
C ALA A 115 0.69 -12.37 20.02
N THR A 116 0.10 -13.49 20.42
CA THR A 116 0.74 -14.48 21.30
C THR A 116 1.17 -15.75 20.56
N CYS A 117 0.80 -15.92 19.28
CA CYS A 117 1.25 -17.05 18.47
C CYS A 117 1.55 -16.68 17.01
N VAL A 118 2.44 -17.47 16.41
CA VAL A 118 2.75 -17.48 14.98
C VAL A 118 2.31 -18.83 14.43
N LEU A 119 1.46 -18.85 13.41
CA LEU A 119 1.05 -20.12 12.78
C LEU A 119 2.23 -20.76 12.04
N SER A 120 2.22 -22.09 11.95
CA SER A 120 3.14 -22.77 11.03
C SER A 120 2.81 -22.39 9.58
N GLU A 121 3.79 -22.42 8.69
CA GLU A 121 3.56 -22.12 7.26
C GLU A 121 2.44 -22.98 6.65
N VAL A 122 2.31 -24.23 7.10
CA VAL A 122 1.25 -25.16 6.66
C VAL A 122 -0.11 -24.67 7.13
N ASP A 123 -0.23 -24.31 8.42
CA ASP A 123 -1.48 -23.85 9.01
C ASP A 123 -1.89 -22.49 8.45
N ALA A 124 -0.93 -21.58 8.22
CA ALA A 124 -1.16 -20.29 7.61
C ALA A 124 -1.70 -20.45 6.17
N LYS A 125 -1.07 -21.30 5.36
CA LYS A 125 -1.56 -21.63 4.01
C LYS A 125 -2.93 -22.27 4.03
N ALA A 126 -3.18 -23.21 4.95
CA ALA A 126 -4.49 -23.86 5.07
C ALA A 126 -5.58 -22.86 5.48
N ALA A 127 -5.29 -21.97 6.43
CA ALA A 127 -6.20 -20.93 6.87
C ALA A 127 -6.56 -19.97 5.72
N LEU A 128 -5.58 -19.48 4.97
CA LEU A 128 -5.83 -18.60 3.82
C LEU A 128 -6.52 -19.32 2.65
N ALA A 129 -6.17 -20.58 2.40
CA ALA A 129 -6.81 -21.39 1.36
C ALA A 129 -8.30 -21.63 1.64
N ALA A 130 -8.71 -21.72 2.91
CA ALA A 130 -10.11 -21.79 3.28
C ALA A 130 -10.91 -20.53 2.91
N HIS A 131 -10.23 -19.40 2.71
CA HIS A 131 -10.78 -18.14 2.19
C HIS A 131 -10.59 -17.96 0.67
N GLY A 132 -10.11 -19.00 -0.03
CA GLY A 132 -9.97 -19.00 -1.49
C GLY A 132 -8.58 -18.65 -2.01
N LEU A 133 -7.58 -18.48 -1.13
CA LEU A 133 -6.22 -18.20 -1.59
C LEU A 133 -5.59 -19.45 -2.25
N GLY A 134 -5.09 -19.29 -3.47
CA GLY A 134 -4.37 -20.36 -4.15
C GLY A 134 -3.03 -20.65 -3.48
N VAL A 135 -2.80 -21.90 -3.07
CA VAL A 135 -1.51 -22.39 -2.53
C VAL A 135 -1.01 -23.58 -3.34
N PRO A 136 0.30 -23.88 -3.35
CA PRO A 136 0.82 -25.07 -4.00
C PRO A 136 0.22 -26.36 -3.44
N ALA A 137 0.07 -27.37 -4.31
CA ALA A 137 -0.17 -28.72 -3.86
C ALA A 137 1.04 -29.17 -3.02
N HIS A 138 0.77 -29.64 -1.81
CA HIS A 138 1.83 -29.93 -0.85
C HIS A 138 1.56 -31.19 -0.02
N ARG A 139 2.60 -31.67 0.64
CA ARG A 139 2.58 -32.77 1.60
C ARG A 139 3.51 -32.44 2.77
N VAL A 140 3.13 -32.89 3.96
CA VAL A 140 3.99 -32.87 5.15
C VAL A 140 4.42 -34.30 5.45
N ALA A 141 5.70 -34.50 5.75
CA ALA A 141 6.23 -35.81 6.10
C ALA A 141 7.29 -35.72 7.19
N SER A 142 7.27 -36.70 8.08
CA SER A 142 8.27 -36.86 9.15
C SER A 142 9.34 -37.85 8.72
N GLY A 143 10.53 -37.34 8.41
CA GLY A 143 11.70 -38.12 8.01
C GLY A 143 11.88 -38.30 6.49
N PRO A 144 13.11 -38.61 6.03
CA PRO A 144 13.47 -38.65 4.61
C PRO A 144 12.70 -39.67 3.78
N GLU A 145 12.48 -40.87 4.31
CA GLU A 145 11.83 -41.97 3.58
C GLU A 145 10.34 -41.70 3.41
N ALA A 146 9.67 -41.19 4.45
CA ALA A 146 8.28 -40.74 4.38
C ALA A 146 8.13 -39.56 3.41
N ALA A 147 9.11 -38.65 3.36
CA ALA A 147 9.10 -37.52 2.43
C ALA A 147 9.13 -37.98 0.96
N ALA A 148 9.98 -38.95 0.61
CA ALA A 148 9.99 -39.51 -0.75
C ALA A 148 8.68 -40.21 -1.12
N GLN A 149 8.07 -40.95 -0.18
CA GLN A 149 6.78 -41.60 -0.39
C GLN A 149 5.66 -40.56 -0.59
N ALA A 150 5.63 -39.52 0.24
CA ALA A 150 4.64 -38.46 0.13
C ALA A 150 4.77 -37.67 -1.18
N ALA A 151 6.00 -37.46 -1.66
CA ALA A 151 6.27 -36.76 -2.91
C ALA A 151 5.73 -37.49 -4.15
N ALA A 152 5.53 -38.82 -4.11
CA ALA A 152 5.08 -39.59 -5.27
C ALA A 152 3.72 -39.14 -5.85
N GLY A 153 2.90 -38.46 -5.06
CA GLY A 153 1.63 -37.87 -5.51
C GLY A 153 1.71 -36.42 -6.00
N LEU A 154 2.91 -35.83 -6.08
CA LEU A 154 3.16 -34.45 -6.50
C LEU A 154 3.89 -34.42 -7.85
N ARG A 155 3.84 -33.27 -8.52
CA ARG A 155 4.53 -33.03 -9.79
C ARG A 155 5.80 -32.19 -9.59
N ALA A 156 6.92 -32.72 -10.06
CA ALA A 156 8.19 -32.01 -10.06
C ALA A 156 8.20 -30.85 -11.09
N PRO A 157 9.02 -29.80 -10.90
CA PRO A 157 10.00 -29.64 -9.81
C PRO A 157 9.37 -29.35 -8.46
N LEU A 158 10.00 -29.83 -7.39
CA LEU A 158 9.53 -29.72 -6.01
C LEU A 158 10.41 -28.78 -5.17
N ALA A 159 9.77 -28.13 -4.20
CA ALA A 159 10.43 -27.46 -3.09
C ALA A 159 10.30 -28.31 -1.83
N VAL A 160 11.38 -28.45 -1.06
CA VAL A 160 11.39 -29.11 0.25
C VAL A 160 11.86 -28.11 1.29
N LYS A 161 11.02 -27.84 2.29
CA LYS A 161 11.24 -26.85 3.35
C LYS A 161 11.19 -27.52 4.72
N GLY A 162 12.13 -27.20 5.60
CA GLY A 162 12.10 -27.65 7.00
C GLY A 162 10.96 -27.00 7.79
N LEU A 163 10.29 -27.77 8.62
CA LEU A 163 9.30 -27.27 9.58
C LEU A 163 9.93 -27.09 10.98
N GLY A 164 9.37 -26.16 11.76
CA GLY A 164 9.84 -25.88 13.13
C GLY A 164 11.10 -25.02 13.22
N LEU A 165 11.55 -24.41 12.12
CA LEU A 165 12.66 -23.46 12.09
C LEU A 165 12.15 -22.06 11.70
N ALA A 166 12.51 -21.05 12.50
CA ALA A 166 12.45 -19.65 12.07
C ALA A 166 13.62 -19.36 11.11
N HIS A 167 13.44 -18.42 10.17
CA HIS A 167 14.49 -18.01 9.21
C HIS A 167 15.12 -19.17 8.41
N LYS A 168 14.27 -19.96 7.74
CA LYS A 168 14.63 -21.23 7.05
C LYS A 168 15.70 -21.09 5.98
N THR A 169 15.70 -20.01 5.20
CA THR A 169 16.64 -19.79 4.09
C THR A 169 18.08 -19.62 4.60
N GLU A 170 18.26 -18.89 5.69
CA GLU A 170 19.56 -18.61 6.32
C GLU A 170 20.20 -19.88 6.90
N HIS A 171 19.38 -20.84 7.31
CA HIS A 171 19.81 -22.14 7.82
C HIS A 171 19.99 -23.19 6.71
N GLY A 172 19.80 -22.82 5.44
CA GLY A 172 19.79 -23.78 4.35
C GLY A 172 18.68 -24.83 4.52
N ALA A 173 17.57 -24.48 5.16
CA ALA A 173 16.43 -25.37 5.40
C ALA A 173 15.39 -25.33 4.27
N VAL A 174 15.76 -24.80 3.10
CA VAL A 174 14.96 -24.81 1.87
C VAL A 174 15.81 -25.41 0.74
N ARG A 175 15.23 -26.34 -0.02
CA ARG A 175 15.81 -26.93 -1.24
C ARG A 175 14.78 -26.81 -2.35
N LEU A 176 15.15 -26.20 -3.47
CA LEU A 176 14.26 -25.93 -4.59
C LEU A 176 14.71 -26.71 -5.82
N GLY A 177 13.81 -26.90 -6.79
CA GLY A 177 14.14 -27.46 -8.10
C GLY A 177 14.30 -28.98 -8.12
N LEU A 178 13.75 -29.68 -7.13
CA LEU A 178 14.03 -31.10 -6.92
C LEU A 178 13.13 -32.00 -7.78
N GLY A 179 13.73 -33.03 -8.36
CA GLY A 179 13.00 -34.19 -8.87
C GLY A 179 12.51 -35.09 -7.73
N LEU A 180 11.58 -36.00 -8.05
CA LEU A 180 11.00 -36.94 -7.08
C LEU A 180 12.06 -37.79 -6.36
N GLY A 181 13.11 -38.22 -7.08
CA GLY A 181 14.20 -39.03 -6.53
C GLY A 181 15.14 -38.29 -5.57
N GLU A 182 15.11 -36.96 -5.55
CA GLU A 182 16.04 -36.13 -4.77
C GLU A 182 15.45 -35.72 -3.41
N VAL A 183 14.14 -35.91 -3.21
CA VAL A 183 13.40 -35.46 -2.02
C VAL A 183 13.95 -36.06 -0.72
N ALA A 184 14.26 -37.37 -0.69
CA ALA A 184 14.81 -38.01 0.51
C ALA A 184 16.16 -37.40 0.90
N GLN A 185 17.05 -37.20 -0.08
CA GLN A 185 18.37 -36.62 0.17
C GLN A 185 18.24 -35.18 0.68
N ALA A 186 17.36 -34.39 0.06
CA ALA A 186 17.08 -33.02 0.49
C ALA A 186 16.55 -32.97 1.93
N ALA A 187 15.56 -33.81 2.27
CA ALA A 187 14.99 -33.88 3.62
C ALA A 187 16.05 -34.26 4.66
N ARG A 188 16.92 -35.24 4.34
CA ARG A 188 18.03 -35.65 5.21
C ARG A 188 19.04 -34.52 5.43
N ALA A 189 19.34 -33.75 4.39
CA ALA A 189 20.27 -32.63 4.48
C ALA A 189 19.70 -31.45 5.29
N ILE A 190 18.38 -31.25 5.27
CA ILE A 190 17.70 -30.21 6.08
C ILE A 190 17.70 -30.59 7.57
N GLY A 191 17.53 -31.88 7.89
CA GLY A 191 17.72 -32.39 9.25
C GLY A 191 16.66 -31.97 10.28
N THR A 192 15.49 -31.49 9.84
CA THR A 192 14.35 -31.17 10.73
C THR A 192 13.48 -32.40 11.00
N GLY A 193 12.68 -32.37 12.07
CA GLY A 193 11.78 -33.47 12.44
C GLY A 193 10.67 -33.73 11.40
N ALA A 194 10.26 -32.70 10.67
CA ALA A 194 9.31 -32.80 9.57
C ALA A 194 9.64 -31.79 8.46
N VAL A 195 9.29 -32.15 7.23
CA VAL A 195 9.46 -31.29 6.05
C VAL A 195 8.14 -31.07 5.33
N LEU A 196 8.01 -29.90 4.73
CA LEU A 196 6.96 -29.53 3.78
C LEU A 196 7.49 -29.70 2.36
N ILE A 197 6.78 -30.46 1.54
CA ILE A 197 7.11 -30.73 0.14
C ILE A 197 6.03 -30.09 -0.73
N GLU A 198 6.40 -29.23 -1.66
CA GLU A 198 5.46 -28.44 -2.48
C GLU A 198 5.79 -28.54 -3.97
N GLU A 199 4.76 -28.56 -4.82
CA GLU A 199 4.93 -28.31 -6.25
C GLU A 199 5.45 -26.88 -6.47
N MET A 200 6.51 -26.72 -7.27
CA MET A 200 6.96 -25.39 -7.66
C MET A 200 6.02 -24.77 -8.68
N VAL A 201 5.75 -23.47 -8.54
CA VAL A 201 4.94 -22.72 -9.49
C VAL A 201 5.77 -22.39 -10.72
N ALA A 202 5.38 -22.94 -11.88
CA ALA A 202 6.00 -22.63 -13.17
C ALA A 202 5.37 -21.38 -13.81
N GLY A 203 6.14 -20.69 -14.67
CA GLY A 203 5.61 -19.59 -15.48
C GLY A 203 5.32 -18.30 -14.71
N GLY A 204 5.99 -18.07 -13.58
CA GLY A 204 5.92 -16.78 -12.87
C GLY A 204 6.39 -15.63 -13.74
N VAL A 205 5.57 -14.59 -13.87
CA VAL A 205 5.89 -13.34 -14.59
C VAL A 205 6.28 -12.22 -13.64
N ALA A 206 5.76 -12.26 -12.41
CA ALA A 206 6.07 -11.34 -11.33
C ALA A 206 5.86 -12.05 -9.99
N GLU A 207 6.52 -11.53 -8.96
CA GLU A 207 6.26 -11.86 -7.57
C GLU A 207 5.72 -10.60 -6.90
N LEU A 208 4.74 -10.76 -6.03
CA LEU A 208 4.15 -9.68 -5.24
C LEU A 208 4.24 -9.99 -3.75
N LEU A 209 4.37 -8.95 -2.94
CA LEU A 209 4.10 -8.99 -1.51
C LEU A 209 2.66 -8.54 -1.28
N VAL A 210 1.92 -9.31 -0.47
CA VAL A 210 0.60 -8.94 0.03
C VAL A 210 0.61 -9.07 1.55
N GLY A 211 0.69 -7.94 2.25
CA GLY A 211 0.70 -7.88 3.70
C GLY A 211 -0.53 -7.17 4.23
N ILE A 212 -1.11 -7.63 5.33
CA ILE A 212 -2.10 -6.89 6.10
C ILE A 212 -1.65 -6.85 7.55
N THR A 213 -1.41 -5.65 8.07
CA THR A 213 -0.95 -5.45 9.43
C THR A 213 -1.96 -4.60 10.19
N ARG A 214 -2.17 -4.96 11.45
CA ARG A 214 -2.92 -4.15 12.40
C ARG A 214 -2.09 -2.94 12.81
N ASP A 215 -2.57 -1.75 12.46
CA ASP A 215 -2.03 -0.47 12.85
C ASP A 215 -2.90 0.18 13.95
N PRO A 216 -2.31 0.66 15.06
CA PRO A 216 -3.06 1.27 16.15
C PRO A 216 -3.85 2.53 15.77
N ALA A 217 -3.40 3.29 14.77
CA ALA A 217 -4.03 4.55 14.37
C ALA A 217 -5.03 4.37 13.22
N HIS A 218 -4.78 3.41 12.33
CA HIS A 218 -5.50 3.29 11.06
C HIS A 218 -6.34 2.02 10.92
N GLY A 219 -6.29 1.10 11.89
CA GLY A 219 -7.03 -0.16 11.85
C GLY A 219 -6.22 -1.26 11.15
N PHE A 220 -6.69 -1.77 10.01
CA PHE A 220 -5.92 -2.74 9.22
C PHE A 220 -5.41 -2.10 7.93
N VAL A 221 -4.10 -2.19 7.72
CA VAL A 221 -3.41 -1.62 6.57
C VAL A 221 -2.97 -2.75 5.64
N LEU A 222 -3.54 -2.79 4.45
CA LEU A 222 -3.10 -3.64 3.34
C LEU A 222 -1.91 -2.98 2.64
N THR A 223 -0.80 -3.68 2.56
CA THR A 223 0.39 -3.30 1.80
C THR A 223 0.56 -4.24 0.62
N LEU A 224 0.62 -3.66 -0.58
CA LEU A 224 0.94 -4.35 -1.82
C LEU A 224 2.32 -3.88 -2.27
N GLY A 225 3.16 -4.81 -2.72
CA GLY A 225 4.47 -4.46 -3.25
C GLY A 225 4.97 -5.46 -4.26
N ALA A 226 6.07 -5.14 -4.93
CA ALA A 226 6.85 -6.17 -5.62
C ALA A 226 7.33 -7.25 -4.62
N GLY A 227 7.58 -8.46 -5.10
CA GLY A 227 8.15 -9.56 -4.32
C GLY A 227 9.60 -9.84 -4.71
N GLY A 228 10.32 -10.52 -3.83
CA GLY A 228 11.71 -10.95 -4.04
C GLY A 228 12.77 -9.95 -3.57
N VAL A 229 14.04 -10.30 -3.78
CA VAL A 229 15.21 -9.61 -3.18
C VAL A 229 15.33 -8.13 -3.61
N LEU A 230 14.88 -7.78 -4.82
CA LEU A 230 14.97 -6.40 -5.30
C LEU A 230 13.97 -5.45 -4.61
N THR A 231 12.96 -5.98 -3.92
CA THR A 231 11.90 -5.17 -3.31
C THR A 231 12.38 -4.38 -2.09
N GLU A 232 13.18 -5.01 -1.23
CA GLU A 232 13.71 -4.36 -0.02
C GLU A 232 14.56 -3.13 -0.36
N ILE A 233 15.23 -3.18 -1.52
CA ILE A 233 16.07 -2.09 -2.02
C ILE A 233 15.23 -1.02 -2.70
N LEU A 234 14.24 -1.42 -3.50
CA LEU A 234 13.46 -0.48 -4.31
C LEU A 234 12.36 0.22 -3.50
N GLN A 235 11.88 -0.36 -2.39
CA GLN A 235 10.73 0.14 -1.63
C GLN A 235 9.49 0.38 -2.52
N ASP A 236 9.22 -0.56 -3.42
CA ASP A 236 8.09 -0.47 -4.36
C ASP A 236 6.82 -1.01 -3.70
N THR A 237 6.20 -0.17 -2.87
CA THR A 237 4.99 -0.51 -2.12
C THR A 237 3.92 0.56 -2.22
N VAL A 238 2.68 0.14 -2.04
CA VAL A 238 1.49 0.99 -1.90
C VAL A 238 0.62 0.43 -0.79
N SER A 239 -0.06 1.30 -0.04
CA SER A 239 -0.90 0.89 1.07
C SER A 239 -2.34 1.36 0.91
N LEU A 240 -3.27 0.56 1.42
CA LEU A 240 -4.71 0.78 1.45
C LEU A 240 -5.25 0.42 2.84
N LEU A 241 -6.38 0.99 3.23
CA LEU A 241 -7.10 0.54 4.42
C LEU A 241 -8.00 -0.65 4.07
N VAL A 242 -8.19 -1.55 5.03
CA VAL A 242 -9.10 -2.70 4.93
C VAL A 242 -10.45 -2.34 5.59
N PRO A 243 -11.59 -2.61 4.93
CA PRO A 243 -11.72 -3.28 3.65
C PRO A 243 -11.48 -2.35 2.44
N ALA A 244 -10.60 -2.78 1.52
CA ALA A 244 -10.38 -2.15 0.24
C ALA A 244 -11.26 -2.79 -0.83
N ARG A 245 -11.86 -1.96 -1.70
CA ARG A 245 -12.65 -2.40 -2.85
C ARG A 245 -11.76 -2.93 -3.98
N PRO A 246 -12.26 -3.83 -4.83
CA PRO A 246 -11.48 -4.40 -5.94
C PRO A 246 -10.88 -3.32 -6.87
N GLU A 247 -11.61 -2.23 -7.11
CA GLU A 247 -11.13 -1.13 -7.96
C GLU A 247 -9.99 -0.35 -7.30
N GLN A 248 -10.03 -0.19 -5.98
CA GLN A 248 -8.95 0.45 -5.21
C GLN A 248 -7.69 -0.41 -5.22
N ILE A 249 -7.84 -1.73 -5.04
CA ILE A 249 -6.73 -2.69 -5.10
C ILE A 249 -6.10 -2.68 -6.50
N ARG A 250 -6.92 -2.72 -7.56
CA ARG A 250 -6.43 -2.64 -8.95
C ARG A 250 -5.66 -1.34 -9.20
N ALA A 251 -6.23 -0.20 -8.79
CA ALA A 251 -5.57 1.09 -8.96
C ALA A 251 -4.24 1.16 -8.20
N ALA A 252 -4.17 0.59 -6.99
CA ALA A 252 -2.95 0.51 -6.20
C ALA A 252 -1.89 -0.38 -6.90
N LEU A 253 -2.25 -1.57 -7.37
CA LEU A 253 -1.34 -2.44 -8.13
C LEU A 253 -0.74 -1.73 -9.35
N MET A 254 -1.54 -0.92 -10.06
CA MET A 254 -1.09 -0.18 -11.24
C MET A 254 -0.18 1.02 -10.91
N ARG A 255 -0.08 1.43 -9.64
CA ARG A 255 0.83 2.48 -9.18
C ARG A 255 2.22 1.95 -8.82
N LEU A 256 2.37 0.63 -8.66
CA LEU A 256 3.67 0.01 -8.42
C LEU A 256 4.59 0.24 -9.62
N ARG A 257 5.88 0.44 -9.37
CA ARG A 257 6.91 0.49 -10.42
C ARG A 257 7.01 -0.83 -11.17
N CYS A 258 6.66 -1.95 -10.53
CA CYS A 258 6.58 -3.26 -11.17
C CYS A 258 5.32 -3.48 -12.04
N ALA A 259 4.35 -2.55 -12.05
CA ALA A 259 3.11 -2.69 -12.81
C ALA A 259 3.29 -3.05 -14.31
N PRO A 260 4.32 -2.55 -15.03
CA PRO A 260 4.57 -2.98 -16.41
C PRO A 260 4.84 -4.49 -16.57
N LEU A 261 5.37 -5.17 -15.54
CA LEU A 261 5.52 -6.63 -15.56
C LEU A 261 4.17 -7.33 -15.45
N LEU A 262 3.26 -6.79 -14.63
CA LEU A 262 1.90 -7.32 -14.47
C LEU A 262 1.09 -7.16 -15.76
N ALA A 263 1.26 -6.06 -16.48
CA ALA A 263 0.57 -5.78 -17.74
C ALA A 263 1.18 -6.50 -18.98
N GLY A 264 2.33 -7.17 -18.81
CA GLY A 264 3.09 -7.77 -19.90
C GLY A 264 4.10 -6.79 -20.53
N TYR A 265 5.33 -7.26 -20.73
CA TYR A 265 6.45 -6.43 -21.19
C TYR A 265 7.35 -7.15 -22.19
N ARG A 266 7.72 -6.46 -23.28
CA ARG A 266 8.64 -6.96 -24.34
C ARG A 266 8.34 -8.39 -24.81
N GLY A 267 7.09 -8.66 -25.16
CA GLY A 267 6.66 -9.97 -25.67
C GLY A 267 6.51 -11.06 -24.60
N LYS A 268 6.73 -10.74 -23.32
CA LYS A 268 6.34 -11.62 -22.20
C LYS A 268 4.84 -11.48 -21.93
N PRO A 269 4.16 -12.58 -21.54
CA PRO A 269 2.75 -12.53 -21.20
C PRO A 269 2.50 -11.66 -19.96
N ALA A 270 1.28 -11.12 -19.87
CA ALA A 270 0.78 -10.44 -18.68
C ALA A 270 0.51 -11.44 -17.55
N ALA A 271 0.46 -10.94 -16.31
CA ALA A 271 -0.09 -11.69 -15.20
C ALA A 271 -1.62 -11.73 -15.30
N ASP A 272 -2.23 -12.76 -14.72
CA ASP A 272 -3.67 -12.80 -14.54
C ASP A 272 -4.08 -11.82 -13.42
N MET A 273 -4.50 -10.61 -13.82
CA MET A 273 -4.89 -9.55 -12.89
C MET A 273 -6.09 -9.95 -12.04
N GLU A 274 -7.05 -10.70 -12.58
CA GLU A 274 -8.22 -11.13 -11.81
C GLU A 274 -7.83 -12.16 -10.74
N ALA A 275 -6.91 -13.06 -11.06
CA ALA A 275 -6.37 -13.99 -10.07
C ALA A 275 -5.58 -13.27 -8.95
N ILE A 276 -4.87 -12.18 -9.27
CA ILE A 276 -4.19 -11.35 -8.26
C ILE A 276 -5.21 -10.68 -7.34
N LEU A 277 -6.25 -10.06 -7.91
CA LEU A 277 -7.32 -9.42 -7.13
C LEU A 277 -8.02 -10.43 -6.21
N ALA A 278 -8.38 -11.60 -6.74
CA ALA A 278 -8.99 -12.67 -5.96
C ALA A 278 -8.08 -13.15 -4.80
N ALA A 279 -6.76 -13.20 -5.03
CA ALA A 279 -5.80 -13.55 -3.98
C ALA A 279 -5.74 -12.48 -2.87
N VAL A 280 -5.68 -11.20 -3.23
CA VAL A 280 -5.71 -10.09 -2.26
C VAL A 280 -7.03 -10.09 -1.48
N GLU A 281 -8.15 -10.30 -2.16
CA GLU A 281 -9.47 -10.43 -1.54
C GLU A 281 -9.56 -11.61 -0.58
N ALA A 282 -8.96 -12.76 -0.90
CA ALA A 282 -8.92 -13.91 0.00
C ALA A 282 -8.15 -13.61 1.30
N VAL A 283 -7.00 -12.93 1.19
CA VAL A 283 -6.21 -12.49 2.35
C VAL A 283 -7.00 -11.49 3.19
N GLN A 284 -7.65 -10.52 2.55
CA GLN A 284 -8.53 -9.56 3.20
C GLN A 284 -9.73 -10.24 3.90
N ALA A 285 -10.37 -11.22 3.25
CA ALA A 285 -11.51 -11.95 3.82
C ALA A 285 -11.11 -12.73 5.07
N TYR A 286 -9.92 -13.32 5.10
CA TYR A 286 -9.37 -13.93 6.31
C TYR A 286 -9.20 -12.91 7.44
N VAL A 287 -8.62 -11.74 7.15
CA VAL A 287 -8.44 -10.68 8.16
C VAL A 287 -9.77 -10.17 8.70
N VAL A 288 -10.75 -9.91 7.82
CA VAL A 288 -12.09 -9.47 8.22
C VAL A 288 -12.74 -10.50 9.15
N ALA A 289 -12.65 -11.78 8.81
CA ALA A 289 -13.22 -12.86 9.62
C ALA A 289 -12.52 -13.04 10.97
N ASN A 290 -11.25 -12.63 11.09
CA ASN A 290 -10.41 -12.82 12.27
C ASN A 290 -9.98 -11.49 12.91
N ALA A 291 -10.67 -10.38 12.62
CA ALA A 291 -10.28 -9.02 13.00
C ALA A 291 -10.04 -8.83 14.51
N ALA A 292 -10.68 -9.66 15.34
CA ALA A 292 -10.54 -9.63 16.79
C ALA A 292 -9.17 -10.13 17.30
N THR A 293 -8.53 -11.04 16.56
CA THR A 293 -7.33 -11.77 17.03
C THR A 293 -6.14 -11.64 16.10
N VAL A 294 -6.36 -11.41 14.80
CA VAL A 294 -5.27 -11.28 13.83
C VAL A 294 -4.53 -9.96 14.01
N VAL A 295 -3.20 -10.04 13.95
CA VAL A 295 -2.32 -8.87 14.05
C VAL A 295 -1.56 -8.66 12.75
N GLU A 296 -1.18 -9.74 12.09
CA GLU A 296 -0.39 -9.67 10.85
C GLU A 296 -0.67 -10.88 9.97
N VAL A 297 -0.81 -10.63 8.68
CA VAL A 297 -0.87 -11.64 7.63
C VAL A 297 0.07 -11.18 6.53
N GLU A 298 1.03 -12.01 6.15
CA GLU A 298 1.93 -11.70 5.04
C GLU A 298 1.98 -12.89 4.08
N VAL A 299 1.80 -12.61 2.80
CA VAL A 299 2.04 -13.54 1.70
C VAL A 299 3.20 -12.99 0.89
N ASN A 300 4.35 -13.66 0.98
CA ASN A 300 5.57 -13.20 0.35
C ASN A 300 6.52 -14.37 -0.02
N PRO A 301 6.64 -14.77 -1.31
CA PRO A 301 5.99 -14.16 -2.46
C PRO A 301 4.61 -14.75 -2.78
N LEU A 302 3.73 -13.90 -3.33
CA LEU A 302 2.62 -14.29 -4.20
C LEU A 302 3.16 -14.39 -5.63
N ILE A 303 3.34 -15.61 -6.14
CA ILE A 303 3.81 -15.84 -7.51
C ILE A 303 2.65 -15.63 -8.49
N CYS A 304 2.80 -14.63 -9.35
CA CYS A 304 1.82 -14.25 -10.36
C CYS A 304 2.20 -14.87 -11.71
N THR A 305 1.27 -15.59 -12.32
CA THR A 305 1.43 -16.24 -13.64
C THR A 305 0.34 -15.73 -14.60
N PRO A 306 0.41 -16.05 -15.90
CA PRO A 306 -0.65 -15.68 -16.85
C PRO A 306 -2.01 -16.35 -16.62
N ALA A 307 -2.13 -17.29 -15.66
CA ALA A 307 -3.36 -18.05 -15.44
C ALA A 307 -3.76 -18.18 -13.95
N ARG A 308 -2.91 -17.75 -13.01
CA ARG A 308 -3.13 -17.87 -11.56
C ARG A 308 -2.17 -17.02 -10.75
N ALA A 309 -2.56 -16.69 -9.52
CA ALA A 309 -1.72 -16.14 -8.47
C ALA A 309 -1.64 -17.16 -7.32
N VAL A 310 -0.44 -17.45 -6.82
CA VAL A 310 -0.22 -18.53 -5.84
C VAL A 310 0.71 -18.11 -4.72
N ALA A 311 0.24 -18.24 -3.50
CA ALA A 311 0.98 -17.96 -2.27
C ALA A 311 1.93 -19.11 -1.96
N VAL A 312 3.22 -18.94 -2.25
CA VAL A 312 4.22 -19.99 -1.98
C VAL A 312 4.85 -19.89 -0.60
N ASP A 313 4.61 -18.79 0.11
CA ASP A 313 4.91 -18.63 1.53
C ASP A 313 3.82 -17.77 2.18
N ALA A 314 3.57 -18.03 3.47
CA ALA A 314 2.58 -17.30 4.24
C ALA A 314 2.96 -17.26 5.71
N LEU A 315 2.82 -16.08 6.31
CA LEU A 315 2.98 -15.82 7.73
C LEU A 315 1.66 -15.30 8.29
N ILE A 316 1.22 -15.85 9.42
CA ILE A 316 0.09 -15.31 10.18
C ILE A 316 0.51 -15.19 11.64
N ARG A 317 0.31 -14.00 12.20
CA ARG A 317 0.42 -13.72 13.63
C ARG A 317 -0.94 -13.34 14.19
N LYS A 318 -1.35 -14.01 15.25
CA LYS A 318 -2.63 -13.77 15.92
C LYS A 318 -2.54 -14.04 17.42
N ALA A 319 -3.52 -13.55 18.16
CA ALA A 319 -3.75 -13.98 19.53
C ALA A 319 -4.15 -15.46 19.56
N SER A 320 -3.63 -16.20 20.53
CA SER A 320 -3.99 -17.59 20.80
C SER A 320 -5.49 -17.73 21.07
N ASP A 321 -6.10 -18.78 20.53
CA ASP A 321 -7.51 -19.14 20.84
C ASP A 321 -7.64 -19.85 22.22
N VAL A 322 -6.52 -20.08 22.91
CA VAL A 322 -6.47 -20.64 24.27
C VAL A 322 -6.60 -19.48 25.26
N PRO A 323 -7.65 -19.46 26.11
CA PRO A 323 -7.76 -18.44 27.15
C PRO A 323 -6.54 -18.51 28.06
N ASP A 324 -5.98 -17.35 28.37
CA ASP A 324 -4.85 -17.17 29.28
C ASP A 324 -5.19 -17.85 30.61
N GLN A 325 -4.65 -19.06 30.85
CA GLN A 325 -4.90 -19.81 32.09
C GLN A 325 -4.00 -19.36 33.25
N ASP A 326 -3.16 -18.34 33.05
CA ASP A 326 -2.30 -17.81 34.09
C ASP A 326 -2.25 -16.28 34.03
N GLN A 327 -3.20 -15.62 34.69
CA GLN A 327 -2.91 -14.35 35.35
C GLN A 327 -3.10 -14.54 36.86
N PRO A 328 -2.06 -14.28 37.67
CA PRO A 328 -2.11 -14.44 39.13
C PRO A 328 -3.03 -13.43 39.83
#